data_AF-A0A3N1M938-F1
#
_entry.id   AF-A0A3N1M938-F1
#
_cell.length_a   1.000
_cell.length_b   1.000
_cell.length_c   1.000
_cell.angle_alpha   90.00
_cell.angle_beta   90.00
_cell.angle_gamma   90.00
#
_symmetry.space_group_name_H-M   'P 1'
#
loop_
_entity.id
_entity.type
_entity.pdbx_description
1 polymer ?
#
loop_
_entity_poly.entity_id
_entity_poly.type
_entity_poly.pdbx_seq_one_letter_code
_entity_poly.pdbx_strand_id
1 'polypeptide(L)'
;MTEHSFALTVPIAKADATLRTVWGWASVSVEAGQPLVDAEGDVIATDELVRAAHAFMAQSRRGAAGHADGGDQTPAVGTVVESLVVSPAIQAVLGMPPGREGWFVGIRIDDPDAWAEVLAGELTALSIGGRARRLPA
;
A
#
# COMPACT_ATOMS: atom_id res chain seq x y z
N MET A 1 22.76 -14.51 -2.50
CA MET A 1 21.33 -14.38 -2.14
C MET A 1 21.17 -12.98 -1.61
N THR A 2 20.41 -12.14 -2.30
CA THR A 2 20.35 -10.72 -2.01
C THR A 2 18.91 -10.40 -1.67
N GLU A 3 18.67 -9.96 -0.44
CA GLU A 3 17.38 -9.38 -0.06
C GLU A 3 17.28 -8.01 -0.70
N HIS A 4 16.13 -7.71 -1.30
CA HIS A 4 15.89 -6.43 -1.95
C HIS A 4 14.68 -5.76 -1.29
N SER A 5 14.80 -4.46 -1.04
CA SER A 5 13.70 -3.60 -0.65
C SER A 5 12.81 -3.38 -1.87
N PHE A 6 11.50 -3.61 -1.75
CA PHE A 6 10.55 -3.28 -2.81
C PHE A 6 9.77 -2.02 -2.41
N ALA A 7 9.48 -1.14 -3.38
CA ALA A 7 8.65 0.03 -3.15
C ALA A 7 7.88 0.39 -4.42
N LEU A 8 6.54 0.41 -4.34
CA LEU A 8 5.68 0.98 -5.35
C LEU A 8 4.98 2.20 -4.74
N THR A 9 5.08 3.35 -5.41
CA THR A 9 4.48 4.61 -4.95
C THR A 9 3.23 4.92 -5.77
N VAL A 10 2.07 4.98 -5.12
CA VAL A 10 0.80 5.27 -5.80
C VAL A 10 0.14 6.51 -5.21
N PRO A 11 -0.39 7.45 -6.04
CA PRO A 11 -1.02 8.66 -5.55
C PRO A 11 -2.17 8.40 -4.56
N ILE A 12 -2.35 9.33 -3.62
CA ILE A 12 -3.53 9.36 -2.75
C ILE A 12 -4.78 9.54 -3.63
N ALA A 13 -5.73 8.61 -3.50
CA ALA A 13 -6.98 8.63 -4.26
C ALA A 13 -8.03 9.58 -3.64
N LYS A 14 -8.01 9.73 -2.31
CA LYS A 14 -8.93 10.58 -1.57
C LYS A 14 -8.33 10.99 -0.23
N ALA A 15 -8.66 12.18 0.26
CA ALA A 15 -8.44 12.59 1.65
C ALA A 15 -9.75 13.13 2.25
N ASP A 16 -9.98 12.88 3.54
CA ASP A 16 -11.10 13.44 4.30
C ASP A 16 -10.57 14.09 5.58
N ALA A 17 -10.80 15.38 5.71
CA ALA A 17 -10.26 16.16 6.82
C ALA A 17 -10.97 15.92 8.15
N THR A 18 -12.26 15.56 8.12
CA THR A 18 -13.03 15.27 9.34
C THR A 18 -12.56 13.95 9.95
N LEU A 19 -12.34 12.96 9.09
CA LEU A 19 -11.85 11.64 9.49
C LEU A 19 -10.33 11.59 9.67
N ARG A 20 -9.60 12.66 9.29
CA ARG A 20 -8.14 12.68 9.16
C ARG A 20 -7.59 11.45 8.42
N THR A 21 -8.29 11.05 7.37
CA THR A 21 -8.04 9.78 6.70
C THR A 21 -7.69 10.01 5.24
N VAL A 22 -6.65 9.33 4.77
CA VAL A 22 -6.27 9.25 3.36
C VAL A 22 -6.52 7.85 2.83
N TRP A 23 -6.94 7.75 1.58
CA TRP A 23 -7.15 6.48 0.90
C TRP A 23 -6.32 6.39 -0.37
N GLY A 24 -5.85 5.20 -0.68
CA GLY A 24 -5.14 4.94 -1.92
C GLY A 24 -4.69 3.48 -2.04
N TRP A 25 -4.04 3.19 -3.15
CA TRP A 25 -3.41 1.89 -3.37
C TRP A 25 -2.07 1.86 -2.64
N ALA A 26 -1.94 0.97 -1.66
CA ALA A 26 -0.65 0.71 -1.03
C ALA A 26 0.26 -0.08 -1.99
N SER A 27 -0.32 -0.93 -2.83
CA SER A 27 0.37 -1.63 -3.92
C SER A 27 -0.62 -2.04 -5.01
N VAL A 28 -0.13 -2.13 -6.25
CA VAL A 28 -0.87 -2.60 -7.42
C VAL A 28 -0.08 -3.79 -8.00
N SER A 29 -0.75 -4.93 -8.16
CA SER A 29 -0.16 -6.15 -8.74
C SER A 29 -0.52 -6.31 -10.22
N VAL A 30 -1.68 -5.79 -10.64
CA VAL A 30 -2.16 -5.84 -12.02
C VAL A 30 -2.75 -4.49 -12.37
N GLU A 31 -2.38 -3.96 -13.53
CA GLU A 31 -2.93 -2.72 -14.11
C GLU A 31 -3.37 -3.01 -15.55
N ALA A 32 -4.56 -2.55 -15.93
CA ALA A 32 -5.15 -2.83 -17.24
C ALA A 32 -5.14 -4.33 -17.63
N GLY A 33 -5.28 -5.22 -16.64
CA GLY A 33 -5.27 -6.68 -16.83
C GLY A 33 -3.89 -7.28 -17.11
N GLN A 34 -2.81 -6.50 -16.98
CA GLN A 34 -1.42 -6.97 -17.12
C GLN A 34 -0.69 -6.90 -15.77
N PRO A 35 0.19 -7.85 -15.44
CA PRO A 35 1.01 -7.76 -14.24
C PRO A 35 1.81 -6.45 -14.25
N LEU A 36 1.77 -5.72 -13.15
CA LEU A 36 2.53 -4.49 -12.99
C LEU A 36 3.97 -4.85 -12.61
N VAL A 37 4.92 -4.34 -13.39
CA VAL A 37 6.35 -4.51 -13.19
C VAL A 37 6.89 -3.25 -12.49
N ASP A 38 7.59 -3.42 -11.38
CA ASP A 38 8.22 -2.30 -10.67
C ASP A 38 9.53 -1.83 -11.35
N ALA A 39 10.18 -0.83 -10.75
CA ALA A 39 11.40 -0.23 -11.32
C ALA A 39 12.58 -1.22 -11.39
N GLU A 40 12.56 -2.26 -10.55
CA GLU A 40 13.57 -3.31 -10.46
C GLU A 40 13.27 -4.53 -11.35
N GLY A 41 12.16 -4.49 -12.09
CA GLY A 41 11.72 -5.57 -12.97
C GLY A 41 11.00 -6.71 -12.24
N ASP A 42 10.58 -6.49 -11.00
CA ASP A 42 9.83 -7.46 -10.21
C ASP A 42 8.32 -7.31 -10.37
N VAL A 43 7.62 -8.42 -10.14
CA VAL A 43 6.15 -8.49 -10.12
C VAL A 43 5.73 -9.14 -8.81
N ILE A 44 4.71 -8.57 -8.18
CA ILE A 44 4.07 -9.17 -7.00
C ILE A 44 2.78 -9.84 -7.46
N ALA A 45 2.69 -11.16 -7.33
CA ALA A 45 1.45 -11.87 -7.60
C ALA A 45 0.36 -11.46 -6.59
N THR A 46 -0.88 -11.30 -7.06
CA THR A 46 -2.00 -10.83 -6.23
C THR A 46 -2.24 -11.73 -5.01
N ASP A 47 -2.04 -13.04 -5.12
CA ASP A 47 -2.21 -13.98 -4.00
C ASP A 47 -1.11 -13.82 -2.92
N GLU A 48 0.12 -13.48 -3.33
CA GLU A 48 1.20 -13.11 -2.42
C GLU A 48 0.90 -11.79 -1.74
N LEU A 49 0.37 -10.81 -2.48
CA LEU A 49 -0.06 -9.53 -1.91
C LEU A 49 -1.18 -9.72 -0.87
N VAL A 50 -2.12 -10.66 -1.10
CA VAL A 50 -3.13 -11.03 -0.09
C VAL A 50 -2.46 -11.52 1.20
N ARG A 51 -1.49 -12.45 1.09
CA ARG A 51 -0.78 -12.98 2.26
C ARG A 51 -0.01 -11.89 3.01
N ALA A 52 0.70 -11.03 2.28
CA ALA A 52 1.45 -9.92 2.84
C ALA A 52 0.52 -8.91 3.55
N ALA A 53 -0.59 -8.51 2.92
CA ALA A 53 -1.56 -7.61 3.51
C ALA A 53 -2.19 -8.20 4.78
N HIS A 54 -2.56 -9.49 4.77
CA HIS A 54 -3.11 -10.15 5.95
C HIS A 54 -2.12 -10.19 7.12
N ALA A 55 -0.86 -10.56 6.85
CA ALA A 55 0.18 -10.59 7.86
C ALA A 55 0.42 -9.19 8.46
N PHE A 56 0.52 -8.17 7.60
CA PHE A 56 0.70 -6.80 8.03
C PHE A 56 -0.47 -6.28 8.88
N MET A 57 -1.71 -6.57 8.46
CA MET A 57 -2.91 -6.14 9.18
C MET A 57 -3.10 -6.86 10.52
N ALA A 58 -2.61 -8.10 10.63
CA ALA A 58 -2.64 -8.87 11.87
C ALA A 58 -1.59 -8.40 12.89
N GLN A 59 -0.46 -7.85 12.43
CA GLN A 59 0.71 -7.61 13.28
C GLN A 59 1.04 -6.14 13.53
N SER A 60 0.77 -5.25 12.56
CA SER A 60 1.27 -3.87 12.58
C SER A 60 0.16 -2.84 12.40
N ARG A 61 -0.47 -2.80 11.21
CA ARG A 61 -1.40 -1.73 10.81
C ARG A 61 -0.79 -0.31 10.88
N ARG A 62 0.52 -0.16 11.00
CA ARG A 62 1.19 1.15 11.16
C ARG A 62 1.35 1.87 9.82
N GLY A 63 0.91 3.12 9.71
CA GLY A 63 1.32 4.03 8.64
C GLY A 63 2.57 4.81 9.06
N ALA A 64 3.63 4.78 8.26
CA ALA A 64 4.87 5.54 8.49
C ALA A 64 5.05 6.58 7.38
N ALA A 65 5.66 7.73 7.70
CA ALA A 65 6.03 8.75 6.71
C ALA A 65 7.53 8.67 6.37
N GLY A 66 7.89 8.98 5.12
CA GLY A 66 9.23 9.47 4.80
C GLY A 66 10.34 8.46 4.47
N HIS A 67 10.05 7.32 3.82
CA HIS A 67 11.06 6.41 3.20
C HIS A 67 12.23 5.90 4.08
N ALA A 68 12.26 6.17 5.38
CA ALA A 68 13.25 5.59 6.30
C ALA A 68 12.92 4.11 6.52
N ASP A 69 13.50 3.27 5.67
CA ASP A 69 13.82 1.84 5.83
C ASP A 69 12.68 0.89 6.24
N GLY A 70 11.44 1.37 6.35
CA GLY A 70 10.26 0.61 6.79
C GLY A 70 10.44 -0.19 8.09
N GLY A 71 11.51 0.09 8.84
CA GLY A 71 11.90 -0.67 10.01
C GLY A 71 11.04 -0.31 11.21
N ASP A 72 11.03 -1.19 12.20
CA ASP A 72 10.23 -1.00 13.42
C ASP A 72 10.55 0.31 14.17
N GLN A 73 11.72 0.89 13.88
CA GLN A 73 12.28 2.12 14.42
C GLN A 73 11.71 3.41 13.81
N THR A 74 11.03 3.34 12.66
CA THR A 74 10.42 4.53 12.05
C THR A 74 9.11 4.85 12.76
N PRO A 75 8.95 6.06 13.35
CA PRO A 75 7.72 6.41 14.05
C PRO A 75 6.48 6.24 13.17
N ALA A 76 5.45 5.61 13.71
CA ALA A 76 4.16 5.58 13.02
C ALA A 76 3.54 6.98 13.07
N VAL A 77 3.12 7.48 11.92
CA VAL A 77 2.38 8.75 11.77
C VAL A 77 0.86 8.51 11.70
N GLY A 78 0.44 7.27 11.48
CA GLY A 78 -0.96 6.91 11.36
C GLY A 78 -1.22 5.42 11.52
N THR A 79 -2.49 5.07 11.41
CA THR A 79 -2.99 3.70 11.54
C THR A 79 -3.88 3.35 10.36
N VAL A 80 -3.68 2.17 9.78
CA VAL A 80 -4.60 1.63 8.78
C VAL A 80 -5.95 1.37 9.46
N VAL A 81 -7.00 2.05 8.99
CA VAL A 81 -8.38 1.91 9.48
C VAL A 81 -9.25 1.11 8.52
N GLU A 82 -8.88 1.05 7.24
CA GLU A 82 -9.57 0.30 6.20
C GLU A 82 -8.55 -0.46 5.34
N SER A 83 -8.88 -1.69 4.95
CA SER A 83 -7.98 -2.56 4.19
C SER A 83 -8.77 -3.51 3.31
N LEU A 84 -8.53 -3.46 2.00
CA LEU A 84 -9.15 -4.33 1.01
C LEU A 84 -8.11 -4.74 -0.04
N VAL A 85 -7.88 -6.03 -0.18
CA VAL A 85 -7.15 -6.55 -1.34
C VAL A 85 -8.14 -6.82 -2.46
N VAL A 86 -8.03 -6.04 -3.52
CA VAL A 86 -8.87 -6.14 -4.72
C VAL A 86 -8.29 -7.24 -5.60
N SER A 87 -8.79 -8.46 -5.44
CA SER A 87 -8.47 -9.61 -6.29
C SER A 87 -9.57 -9.83 -7.35
N PRO A 88 -9.35 -10.69 -8.36
CA PRO A 88 -10.39 -11.01 -9.35
C PRO A 88 -11.67 -11.55 -8.70
N ALA A 89 -11.52 -12.38 -7.66
CA ALA A 89 -12.65 -12.96 -6.94
C ALA A 89 -13.42 -11.88 -6.16
N ILE A 90 -12.72 -10.95 -5.50
CA ILE A 90 -13.35 -9.82 -4.80
C ILE A 90 -14.07 -8.90 -5.79
N GLN A 91 -13.45 -8.61 -6.94
CA GLN A 91 -14.08 -7.81 -7.99
C GLN A 91 -15.38 -8.46 -8.48
N ALA A 92 -15.36 -9.76 -8.75
CA ALA A 92 -16.54 -10.51 -9.18
C ALA A 92 -17.68 -10.48 -8.16
N VAL A 93 -17.38 -10.68 -6.87
CA VAL A 93 -18.39 -10.70 -5.80
C VAL A 93 -18.97 -9.29 -5.55
N LEU A 94 -18.16 -8.25 -5.66
CA LEU A 94 -18.58 -6.87 -5.45
C LEU A 94 -19.15 -6.20 -6.71
N GLY A 95 -19.13 -6.87 -7.87
CA GLY A 95 -19.56 -6.30 -9.15
C GLY A 95 -18.64 -5.19 -9.66
N MET A 96 -17.37 -5.19 -9.28
CA MET A 96 -16.37 -4.25 -9.78
C MET A 96 -15.89 -4.66 -11.17
N PRO A 97 -15.58 -3.69 -12.06
CA PRO A 97 -15.01 -4.00 -13.36
C PRO A 97 -13.62 -4.65 -13.20
N PRO A 98 -13.28 -5.64 -14.03
CA PRO A 98 -11.93 -6.20 -14.04
C PRO A 98 -10.91 -5.17 -14.53
N GLY A 99 -9.67 -5.28 -14.07
CA GLY A 99 -8.54 -4.60 -14.72
C GLY A 99 -7.47 -4.10 -13.77
N ARG A 100 -7.81 -3.75 -12.53
CA ARG A 100 -6.84 -3.37 -11.50
C ARG A 100 -6.93 -4.32 -10.31
N GLU A 101 -5.81 -4.92 -9.96
CA GLU A 101 -5.66 -5.73 -8.76
C GLU A 101 -4.60 -5.12 -7.86
N GLY A 102 -4.77 -5.27 -6.55
CA GLY A 102 -3.84 -4.66 -5.61
C GLY A 102 -4.40 -4.57 -4.20
N TRP A 103 -3.70 -3.82 -3.36
CA TRP A 103 -4.11 -3.57 -1.99
C TRP A 103 -4.47 -2.10 -1.81
N PHE A 104 -5.75 -1.86 -1.51
CA PHE A 104 -6.30 -0.54 -1.23
C PHE A 104 -6.47 -0.37 0.29
N VAL A 105 -6.05 0.79 0.79
CA VAL A 105 -6.07 1.09 2.23
C VAL A 105 -6.65 2.47 2.51
N GLY A 106 -7.24 2.61 3.69
CA GLY A 106 -7.50 3.88 4.34
C GLY A 106 -6.61 4.01 5.57
N ILE A 107 -5.85 5.10 5.69
CA ILE A 107 -4.94 5.37 6.79
C ILE A 107 -5.40 6.64 7.50
N ARG A 108 -5.74 6.51 8.79
CA ARG A 108 -5.97 7.67 9.65
C ARG A 108 -4.61 8.21 10.11
N ILE A 109 -4.35 9.48 9.84
CA ILE A 109 -3.13 10.17 10.22
C ILE A 109 -3.35 10.82 11.59
N ASP A 110 -2.65 10.31 12.59
CA ASP A 110 -2.75 10.77 13.98
C ASP A 110 -1.72 11.86 14.27
N ASP A 111 -0.58 11.85 13.57
CA ASP A 111 0.49 12.84 13.68
C ASP A 111 0.07 14.20 13.04
N PRO A 112 0.15 15.31 13.78
CA PRO A 112 -0.32 16.61 13.30
C PRO A 112 0.55 17.20 12.19
N ASP A 113 1.86 16.93 12.20
CA ASP A 113 2.81 17.49 11.23
C ASP A 113 2.65 16.76 9.89
N ALA A 114 2.60 15.42 9.91
CA ALA A 114 2.29 14.61 8.74
C ALA A 114 0.89 14.96 8.19
N TRP A 115 -0.09 15.23 9.06
CA TRP A 115 -1.41 15.67 8.59
C TRP A 115 -1.36 17.04 7.91
N ALA A 116 -0.56 17.99 8.43
CA ALA A 116 -0.35 19.28 7.78
C ALA A 116 0.32 19.12 6.40
N GLU A 117 1.29 18.22 6.27
CA GLU A 117 1.92 17.89 4.99
C GLU A 117 0.93 17.28 3.97
N VAL A 118 0.02 16.42 4.42
CA VAL A 118 -1.08 15.91 3.57
C VAL A 118 -1.95 17.05 3.07
N LEU A 119 -2.36 17.98 3.96
CA LEU A 119 -3.19 19.13 3.59
C LEU A 119 -2.46 20.12 2.68
N ALA A 120 -1.14 20.26 2.84
CA ALA A 120 -0.29 21.06 1.98
C ALA A 120 -0.03 20.41 0.61
N GLY A 121 -0.33 19.12 0.45
CA GLY A 121 -0.08 18.36 -0.77
C GLY A 121 1.37 17.89 -0.91
N GLU A 122 2.14 17.88 0.19
CA GLU A 122 3.54 17.43 0.21
C GLU A 122 3.64 15.90 0.35
N LEU A 123 2.75 15.29 1.15
CA LEU A 123 2.57 13.83 1.20
C LEU A 123 1.56 13.41 0.12
N THR A 124 2.08 13.00 -1.04
CA THR A 124 1.28 12.79 -2.26
C THR A 124 0.90 11.34 -2.55
N ALA A 125 1.54 10.38 -1.89
CA ALA A 125 1.43 8.98 -2.27
C ALA A 125 1.56 8.02 -1.08
N LEU A 126 1.02 6.83 -1.28
CA LEU A 126 1.18 5.67 -0.40
C LEU A 126 2.15 4.67 -1.03
N SER A 127 2.90 3.98 -0.18
CA SER A 127 3.74 2.86 -0.56
C SER A 127 3.76 1.81 0.55
N ILE A 128 4.18 0.59 0.19
CA ILE A 128 4.46 -0.48 1.16
C ILE A 128 5.97 -0.64 1.23
N GLY A 129 6.51 -0.56 2.44
CA GLY A 129 7.83 -1.07 2.76
C GLY A 129 7.74 -2.51 3.25
N GLY A 130 8.61 -3.38 2.75
CA GLY A 130 8.69 -4.76 3.19
C GLY A 130 9.95 -5.46 2.67
N ARG A 131 10.21 -6.66 3.17
CA ARG A 131 11.28 -7.53 2.67
C ARG A 131 10.68 -8.59 1.76
N ALA A 132 11.18 -8.68 0.54
CA ALA A 132 10.77 -9.69 -0.43
C ALA A 132 11.95 -10.56 -0.85
N ARG A 133 11.65 -11.78 -1.30
CA ARG A 133 12.61 -12.67 -1.94
C ARG A 133 12.19 -12.93 -3.37
N ARG A 134 13.00 -12.48 -4.33
CA ARG A 134 12.82 -12.80 -5.75
C ARG A 134 12.96 -14.31 -5.96
N LEU A 135 11.97 -14.92 -6.62
CA LEU A 135 12.04 -16.31 -7.04
C LEU A 135 12.70 -16.40 -8.42
N PRO A 136 13.50 -17.45 -8.71
CA PRO A 136 14.01 -17.68 -10.06
C PRO A 136 12.84 -17.89 -11.04
N ALA A 137 13.06 -17.47 -12.29
CA ALA A 137 12.12 -17.63 -13.40
C ALA A 137 11.88 -19.11 -13.76
#